data_AF-A0A257LEP5-F1
#
_entry.id   AF-A0A257LEP5-F1
#
_cell.length_a   1.000
_cell.length_b   1.000
_cell.length_c   1.000
_cell.angle_alpha   90.00
_cell.angle_beta   90.00
_cell.angle_gamma   90.00
#
_symmetry.space_group_name_H-M   'P 1'
#
loop_
_entity.id
_entity.type
_entity.pdbx_description
1 polymer ?
#
loop_
_entity_poly.entity_id
_entity_poly.type
_entity_poly.pdbx_seq_one_letter_code
_entity_poly.pdbx_strand_id
1 'polypeptide(L)'
;MVWHASVRVPPATIAGTAGAGDALASGILLGLHEGWAMSGALELGVCAAAASLRSPTCSDALESAEACLAAGRAWGFHGPTVGL
;
A
#
# COMPACT_ATOMS: atom_id res chain seq x y z
N MET A 1 -19.04 1.97 7.00
CA MET A 1 -17.80 1.20 7.18
C MET A 1 -16.89 1.54 6.01
N VAL A 2 -15.69 2.07 6.27
CA VAL A 2 -14.71 2.41 5.22
C VAL A 2 -13.62 1.36 5.27
N TRP A 3 -13.31 0.75 4.13
CA TRP A 3 -12.26 -0.25 3.98
C TRP A 3 -11.62 -0.11 2.60
N HIS A 4 -10.41 -0.65 2.42
CA HIS A 4 -9.74 -0.72 1.13
C HIS A 4 -9.18 -2.11 0.91
N ALA A 5 -9.29 -2.61 -0.32
CA ALA A 5 -8.71 -3.89 -0.73
C ALA A 5 -7.18 -3.86 -0.70
N SER A 6 -6.56 -5.01 -0.44
CA SER A 6 -5.11 -5.14 -0.60
C SER A 6 -4.71 -5.05 -2.08
N VAL A 7 -3.45 -4.70 -2.32
CA VAL A 7 -2.85 -4.67 -3.65
C VAL A 7 -2.57 -6.09 -4.13
N ARG A 8 -2.77 -6.34 -5.44
CA ARG A 8 -2.41 -7.60 -6.13
C ARG A 8 -0.91 -7.70 -6.38
N VAL A 9 -0.13 -7.83 -5.31
CA VAL A 9 1.33 -7.92 -5.40
C VAL A 9 1.74 -9.20 -6.14
N PRO A 10 2.54 -9.11 -7.21
CA PRO A 10 3.06 -10.30 -7.89
C PRO A 10 3.89 -11.15 -6.92
N PRO A 11 3.65 -12.47 -6.78
CA PRO A 11 4.41 -13.30 -5.84
C PRO A 11 5.93 -13.27 -6.07
N ALA A 12 6.35 -13.11 -7.33
CA ALA A 12 7.75 -13.02 -7.71
C ALA A 12 8.47 -11.75 -7.20
N THR A 13 7.73 -10.71 -6.78
CA THR A 13 8.30 -9.46 -6.26
C THR A 13 8.36 -9.41 -4.74
N ILE A 14 7.93 -10.48 -4.05
CA ILE A 14 7.93 -10.54 -2.58
C ILE A 14 9.29 -11.06 -2.11
N ALA A 15 10.11 -10.17 -1.57
CA ALA A 15 11.41 -10.47 -0.97
C ALA A 15 11.32 -10.73 0.54
N GLY A 16 10.30 -10.18 1.21
CA GLY A 16 10.06 -10.38 2.64
C GLY A 16 8.74 -9.73 3.09
N THR A 17 8.20 -10.15 4.22
CA THR A 17 6.93 -9.59 4.78
C THR A 17 7.14 -8.77 6.04
N ALA A 18 8.38 -8.69 6.53
CA ALA A 18 8.72 -7.89 7.70
C ALA A 18 8.43 -6.41 7.43
N GLY A 19 7.73 -5.74 8.34
CA GLY A 19 7.42 -4.31 8.23
C GLY A 19 6.20 -3.95 7.39
N ALA A 20 5.50 -4.91 6.77
CA ALA A 20 4.30 -4.59 5.97
C ALA A 20 3.18 -3.94 6.80
N GLY A 21 3.02 -4.34 8.06
CA GLY A 21 2.07 -3.71 8.98
C GLY A 21 2.47 -2.30 9.39
N ASP A 22 3.76 -2.07 9.61
CA ASP A 22 4.29 -0.75 9.95
C ASP A 22 4.14 0.21 8.76
N ALA A 23 4.47 -0.24 7.55
CA ALA A 23 4.26 0.53 6.32
C ALA A 23 2.79 0.86 6.07
N LEU A 24 1.87 -0.09 6.33
CA LEU A 24 0.42 0.15 6.29
C LEU A 24 0.03 1.29 7.25
N ALA A 25 0.46 1.19 8.51
CA ALA A 25 0.12 2.15 9.54
C ALA A 25 0.73 3.53 9.23
N SER A 26 1.99 3.60 8.82
CA SER A 26 2.67 4.83 8.43
C SER A 26 1.98 5.52 7.25
N GLY A 27 1.57 4.77 6.22
CA GLY A 27 0.83 5.32 5.08
C GLY A 27 -0.52 5.93 5.49
N ILE A 28 -1.27 5.25 6.37
CA ILE A 28 -2.54 5.77 6.88
C ILE A 28 -2.31 7.03 7.72
N LEU A 29 -1.34 6.98 8.65
CA LEU A 29 -1.03 8.12 9.53
C LEU A 29 -0.57 9.34 8.74
N LEU A 30 0.23 9.14 7.68
CA LEU A 30 0.64 10.21 6.78
C LEU A 30 -0.56 10.84 6.07
N GLY A 31 -1.43 10.03 5.46
CA GLY A 31 -2.63 10.55 4.78
C GLY A 31 -3.54 11.34 5.74
N LEU A 32 -3.71 10.86 6.98
CA LEU A 32 -4.47 11.59 8.00
C LEU A 32 -3.78 12.88 8.43
N HIS A 33 -2.45 12.87 8.58
CA HIS A 33 -1.66 14.06 8.91
C HIS A 33 -1.81 15.16 7.85
N GLU A 34 -1.84 14.78 6.57
CA GLU A 34 -2.05 15.67 5.42
C GLU A 34 -3.53 16.06 5.20
N GLY A 35 -4.44 15.65 6.08
CA GLY A 35 -5.86 16.00 6.01
C GLY A 35 -6.64 15.25 4.93
N TRP A 36 -6.16 14.12 4.43
CA TRP A 36 -6.86 13.32 3.44
C TRP A 36 -8.07 12.61 4.05
N ALA A 37 -9.03 12.24 3.20
CA ALA A 37 -10.11 11.34 3.59
C ALA A 37 -9.56 9.95 3.96
N MET A 38 -10.20 9.27 4.91
CA MET A 38 -9.82 7.92 5.34
C MET A 38 -9.69 6.92 4.18
N SER A 39 -10.51 7.04 3.14
CA SER A 39 -10.41 6.19 1.94
C SER A 39 -9.07 6.34 1.22
N GLY A 40 -8.55 7.57 1.09
CA GLY A 40 -7.25 7.84 0.48
C GLY A 40 -6.09 7.44 1.40
N ALA A 41 -6.23 7.66 2.71
CA ALA A 41 -5.25 7.19 3.69
C ALA A 41 -5.13 5.65 3.70
N LEU A 42 -6.26 4.94 3.57
CA LEU A 42 -6.27 3.48 3.45
C LEU A 42 -5.65 2.99 2.14
N GLU A 43 -5.92 3.67 1.01
CA GLU A 43 -5.28 3.37 -0.27
C GLU A 43 -3.75 3.51 -0.16
N LEU A 44 -3.27 4.62 0.40
CA LEU A 44 -1.84 4.84 0.63
C LEU A 44 -1.27 3.76 1.55
N GLY A 45 -1.96 3.41 2.64
CA GLY A 45 -1.56 2.33 3.52
C GLY A 45 -1.34 1.01 2.79
N VAL A 46 -2.34 0.52 2.04
CA VAL A 46 -2.21 -0.77 1.35
C VAL A 46 -1.13 -0.74 0.26
N CYS A 47 -0.92 0.42 -0.35
CA CYS A 47 0.15 0.65 -1.33
C CYS A 47 1.54 0.66 -0.68
N ALA A 48 1.70 1.30 0.48
CA ALA A 48 2.94 1.30 1.24
C ALA A 48 3.29 -0.10 1.74
N ALA A 49 2.30 -0.85 2.23
CA ALA A 49 2.46 -2.25 2.60
C ALA A 49 2.91 -3.11 1.41
N ALA A 50 2.34 -2.88 0.22
CA ALA A 50 2.72 -3.59 -0.99
C ALA A 50 4.15 -3.25 -1.46
N ALA A 51 4.55 -1.98 -1.35
CA ALA A 51 5.91 -1.55 -1.66
C ALA A 51 6.94 -2.18 -0.71
N SER A 52 6.63 -2.26 0.59
CA SER A 52 7.54 -2.83 1.59
C SER A 52 7.88 -4.30 1.32
N LEU A 53 7.00 -5.05 0.66
CA LEU A 53 7.23 -6.47 0.34
C LEU A 53 8.41 -6.70 -0.61
N ARG A 54 8.86 -5.66 -1.33
CA ARG A 54 9.95 -5.74 -2.31
C ARG A 54 11.36 -5.70 -1.69
N SER A 55 11.49 -5.41 -0.39
CA SER A 55 12.76 -5.46 0.31
C SER A 55 12.77 -6.57 1.37
N PRO A 56 13.90 -7.26 1.58
CA PRO A 56 14.07 -8.16 2.72
C PRO A 56 14.16 -7.42 4.07
N THR A 57 14.35 -6.10 4.09
CA THR A 57 14.48 -5.28 5.30
C THR A 57 13.26 -4.40 5.54
N CYS A 58 13.02 -4.07 6.81
CA CYS A 58 11.83 -3.34 7.29
C CYS A 58 11.70 -1.90 6.76
N SER A 59 12.77 -1.31 6.22
CA SER A 59 12.83 0.14 5.95
C SER A 59 13.44 0.52 4.61
N ASP A 60 14.23 -0.34 3.94
CA ASP A 60 14.87 0.03 2.66
C ASP A 60 13.87 0.11 1.49
N ALA A 61 12.64 -0.38 1.66
CA ALA A 61 11.59 -0.32 0.64
C ALA A 61 10.59 0.84 0.82
N LEU A 62 10.77 1.71 1.83
CA LEU A 62 9.89 2.86 1.99
C LEU A 62 10.24 3.91 0.93
N GLU A 63 9.37 4.03 -0.06
CA GLU A 63 9.41 5.07 -1.09
C GLU A 63 8.52 6.26 -0.70
N SER A 64 8.52 7.31 -1.53
CA SER A 64 7.56 8.42 -1.34
C SER A 64 6.11 7.92 -1.41
N ALA A 65 5.20 8.64 -0.77
CA ALA A 65 3.77 8.32 -0.82
C ALA A 65 3.23 8.23 -2.26
N GLU A 66 3.71 9.10 -3.14
CA GLU A 66 3.38 9.11 -4.56
C GLU A 66 3.85 7.82 -5.27
N ALA A 67 5.09 7.40 -5.03
CA ALA A 67 5.63 6.19 -5.63
C ALA A 67 4.91 4.93 -5.12
N CYS A 68 4.57 4.88 -3.83
CA CYS A 68 3.74 3.81 -3.26
C CYS A 68 2.39 3.72 -3.99
N LEU A 69 1.68 4.85 -4.10
CA LEU A 69 0.39 4.91 -4.79
C LEU A 69 0.50 4.50 -6.26
N ALA A 70 1.52 4.98 -6.97
CA ALA A 70 1.75 4.63 -8.36
C ALA A 70 1.97 3.13 -8.54
N ALA A 71 2.82 2.51 -7.70
CA ALA A 71 3.07 1.08 -7.74
C ALA A 71 1.81 0.26 -7.42
N GLY A 72 1.08 0.63 -6.37
CA GLY A 72 -0.15 -0.07 -5.97
C GLY A 72 -1.25 0.01 -7.03
N ARG A 73 -1.43 1.17 -7.66
CA ARG A 73 -2.37 1.37 -8.77
C ARG A 73 -1.97 0.58 -10.02
N ALA A 74 -0.66 0.46 -10.30
CA ALA A 74 -0.16 -0.32 -11.43
C ALA A 74 -0.43 -1.82 -11.28
N TRP A 75 -0.36 -2.37 -10.06
CA TRP A 75 -0.73 -3.76 -9.78
C TRP A 75 -2.24 -3.97 -9.60
N GLY A 76 -2.95 -2.94 -9.16
CA GLY A 76 -4.38 -2.95 -8.88
C GLY A 76 -4.72 -3.68 -7.58
N PHE A 77 -6.02 -3.71 -7.24
CA PHE A 77 -6.50 -4.12 -5.91
C PHE A 77 -7.49 -5.29 -5.95
N HIS A 78 -7.44 -6.17 -4.94
CA HIS A 78 -8.32 -7.32 -4.81
C HIS A 78 -9.78 -6.92 -4.54
N GLY A 79 -10.66 -7.01 -5.54
CA GLY A 79 -12.08 -6.71 -5.39
C GLY A 79 -12.87 -7.12 -6.63
N PRO A 80 -14.22 -7.01 -6.62
CA PRO A 80 -15.01 -7.36 -7.78
C PRO A 80 -14.65 -6.44 -8.93
N THR A 81 -14.26 -7.03 -10.06
CA THR A 81 -14.22 -6.34 -11.34
C THR A 81 -15.67 -5.93 -11.65
N VAL A 82 -16.06 -4.69 -11.36
CA VAL A 82 -17.22 -4.10 -12.04
C VAL A 82 -16.73 -3.88 -13.48
N GLY A 83 -16.96 -4.89 -14.30
CA GLY A 83 -16.85 -4.77 -15.75
C GLY A 83 -17.85 -3.72 -16.22
N LEU A 84 -17.34 -2.81 -17.04
CA LEU A 84 -18.14 -2.15 -18.06
C LEU A 84 -18.55 -3.18 -19.11
#